data_AF-A0AAV3QA84-F1
#
_entry.id   AF-A0AAV3QA84-F1
#
_cell.length_a   1.000
_cell.length_b   1.000
_cell.length_c   1.000
_cell.angle_alpha   90.00
_cell.angle_beta   90.00
_cell.angle_gamma   90.00
#
_symmetry.space_group_name_H-M   'P 1'
#
loop_
_entity.id
_entity.type
_entity.pdbx_description
1 polymer ?
#
loop_
_entity_poly.entity_id
_entity_poly.type
_entity_poly.pdbx_seq_one_letter_code
_entity_poly.pdbx_strand_id
1 'polypeptide(L)'
;MGEHGFTKTLIDHRVFIKRLSDDDLVILLLYVDDMLIVGKNMNTIKELKCQLSKAFEMKDLWSARYILGMEIKRDRARRRLITRKIYSQSLG
;
A
#
# COMPACT_ATOMS: atom_id res chain seq x y z
N MET A 1 4.46 13.37 7.33
CA MET A 1 3.15 12.86 6.84
C MET A 1 2.17 13.98 6.51
N GLY A 2 1.87 14.91 7.42
CA GLY A 2 1.07 16.12 7.08
C GLY A 2 1.74 17.00 6.03
N GLU A 3 3.07 17.15 6.10
CA GLU A 3 3.87 17.93 5.13
C GLU A 3 3.99 17.31 3.73
N HIS A 4 3.45 16.11 3.49
CA HIS A 4 3.57 15.44 2.18
C HIS A 4 2.23 15.39 1.42
N GLY A 5 1.19 16.08 1.92
CA GLY A 5 -0.12 16.16 1.27
C GLY A 5 -0.97 14.90 1.41
N PHE A 6 -0.70 14.04 2.39
CA PHE A 6 -1.56 12.89 2.71
C PHE A 6 -2.59 13.26 3.77
N THR A 7 -3.85 12.92 3.51
CA THR A 7 -4.93 12.98 4.49
C THR A 7 -5.06 11.61 5.16
N LYS A 8 -5.01 11.57 6.49
CA LYS A 8 -5.31 10.35 7.28
C LYS A 8 -6.80 10.03 7.16
N THR A 9 -7.15 8.75 7.01
CA THR A 9 -8.55 8.35 7.07
C THR A 9 -9.06 8.35 8.52
N LEU A 10 -10.35 8.65 8.71
CA LEU A 10 -11.02 8.60 10.02
C LEU A 10 -11.31 7.17 10.50
N ILE A 11 -11.27 6.19 9.59
CA ILE A 11 -11.67 4.80 9.84
C ILE A 11 -10.48 3.96 10.32
N ASP A 12 -9.29 4.20 9.76
CA ASP A 12 -8.06 3.58 10.22
C ASP A 12 -6.90 4.58 10.16
N HIS A 13 -6.30 4.86 11.31
CA HIS A 13 -5.15 5.76 11.47
C HIS A 13 -3.89 5.29 10.70
N ARG A 14 -3.91 4.07 10.17
CA ARG A 14 -2.84 3.46 9.37
C ARG A 14 -3.01 3.62 7.86
N VAL A 15 -4.15 4.13 7.40
CA VAL A 15 -4.42 4.40 6.00
C VAL A 15 -4.23 5.89 5.72
N PHE A 16 -3.36 6.19 4.77
CA PHE A 16 -3.08 7.54 4.29
C PHE A 16 -3.48 7.62 2.82
N ILE A 17 -4.25 8.65 2.46
CA ILE A 17 -4.70 8.86 1.08
C ILE A 17 -4.18 10.21 0.62
N LYS A 18 -3.50 10.22 -0.54
CA LYS A 18 -3.13 11.44 -1.25
C LYS A 18 -3.82 11.43 -2.60
N ARG A 19 -4.70 12.41 -2.81
CA ARG A 19 -5.33 12.67 -4.10
C ARG A 19 -4.42 13.63 -4.86
N LEU A 20 -3.97 13.23 -6.05
CA LEU A 20 -3.14 14.07 -6.92
C LEU A 20 -3.99 14.79 -7.95
N SER A 21 -5.04 14.13 -8.46
CA SER A 21 -6.06 14.70 -9.34
C SER A 21 -7.38 13.94 -9.15
N ASP A 22 -8.45 14.32 -9.87
CA ASP A 22 -9.75 13.62 -9.77
C ASP A 22 -9.66 12.11 -10.07
N ASP A 23 -8.72 11.69 -10.91
CA ASP A 23 -8.58 10.30 -11.36
C ASP A 23 -7.22 9.67 -10.99
N ASP A 24 -6.37 10.40 -10.25
CA ASP A 24 -5.12 9.86 -9.69
C ASP A 24 -5.08 10.00 -8.17
N LEU A 25 -5.01 8.86 -7.51
CA LEU A 25 -4.90 8.75 -6.07
C LEU A 25 -3.85 7.70 -5.72
N VAL A 26 -3.17 7.95 -4.60
CA VAL A 26 -2.26 7.00 -3.98
C VAL A 26 -2.70 6.77 -2.54
N ILE A 27 -2.78 5.49 -2.19
CA ILE A 27 -3.09 4.98 -0.87
C ILE A 27 -1.82 4.36 -0.31
N LEU A 28 -1.44 4.81 0.88
CA LEU A 28 -0.35 4.25 1.67
C LEU A 28 -0.95 3.60 2.91
N LEU A 29 -0.73 2.30 3.07
CA LEU A 29 -1.06 1.55 4.27
C LEU A 29 0.22 1.31 5.06
N LEU A 30 0.22 1.65 6.35
CA LEU A 30 1.35 1.42 7.24
C LEU A 30 1.00 0.37 8.30
N TYR A 31 1.74 -0.72 8.35
CA TYR A 31 1.58 -1.72 9.39
C TYR A 31 2.93 -2.12 9.96
N VAL A 32 3.27 -1.53 11.11
CA VAL A 32 4.52 -1.79 11.85
C VAL A 32 5.73 -1.77 10.91
N ASP A 33 6.22 -2.94 10.49
CA ASP A 33 7.41 -3.10 9.63
C ASP A 33 7.09 -3.07 8.12
N ASP A 34 5.81 -3.26 7.74
CA ASP A 34 5.36 -3.34 6.35
C ASP A 34 4.67 -2.05 5.87
N MET A 35 5.01 -1.63 4.65
CA MET A 35 4.32 -0.55 3.94
C MET A 35 3.69 -1.06 2.64
N LEU A 36 2.38 -0.82 2.46
CA LEU A 36 1.70 -1.05 1.18
C LEU A 36 1.46 0.27 0.47
N ILE A 37 1.91 0.35 -0.78
CA ILE A 37 1.59 1.47 -1.65
C ILE A 37 0.67 0.96 -2.76
N VAL A 38 -0.50 1.56 -2.88
CA VAL A 38 -1.49 1.29 -3.93
C VAL A 38 -1.76 2.58 -4.66
N GLY A 39 -1.62 2.58 -5.98
CA GLY A 39 -1.89 3.74 -6.81
C GLY A 39 -2.21 3.32 -8.23
N LYS A 40 -2.86 4.22 -8.97
CA LYS A 40 -3.19 4.00 -10.38
C LYS A 40 -1.95 4.18 -11.26
N ASN A 41 -1.21 5.25 -11.03
CA ASN A 41 -0.04 5.62 -11.82
C ASN A 41 1.27 5.07 -11.20
N MET A 42 2.01 4.29 -11.99
CA MET A 42 3.29 3.72 -11.55
C MET A 42 4.37 4.78 -11.32
N ASN A 43 4.33 5.93 -12.02
CA ASN A 43 5.28 7.02 -11.79
C ASN A 43 5.07 7.63 -10.41
N THR A 44 3.82 7.87 -10.04
CA THR A 44 3.45 8.37 -8.71
C THR A 44 3.86 7.39 -7.60
N ILE A 45 3.69 6.08 -7.81
CA ILE A 45 4.17 5.05 -6.88
C ILE A 45 5.69 5.09 -6.75
N LYS A 46 6.43 5.18 -7.85
CA LYS A 46 7.90 5.22 -7.84
C LYS A 46 8.42 6.47 -7.13
N GLU A 47 7.81 7.61 -7.38
CA GLU A 47 8.18 8.87 -6.73
C GLU A 47 7.96 8.78 -5.21
N LEU A 48 6.80 8.26 -4.78
CA LEU A 48 6.53 8.07 -3.36
C LEU A 48 7.51 7.08 -2.72
N LYS A 49 7.81 5.96 -3.39
CA LYS A 49 8.83 5.01 -2.92
C LYS A 49 10.19 5.69 -2.75
N CYS A 50 10.61 6.50 -3.71
CA CYS A 50 11.86 7.25 -3.65
C CYS A 50 11.88 8.21 -2.45
N GLN A 51 10.80 8.97 -2.25
CA GLN A 51 10.67 9.88 -1.10
C GLN A 51 10.74 9.12 0.23
N LEU A 52 10.02 8.00 0.35
CA LEU A 52 10.04 7.18 1.57
C LEU A 52 11.41 6.55 1.81
N SER A 53 12.10 6.07 0.76
CA SER A 53 13.44 5.47 0.89
C SER A 53 14.53 6.44 1.35
N LYS A 54 14.29 7.75 1.20
CA LYS A 54 15.18 8.79 1.73
C LYS A 54 14.91 9.08 3.21
N ALA A 55 13.68 8.86 3.67
CA ALA A 55 13.25 9.15 5.04
C ALA A 55 13.35 7.91 5.96
N PHE A 56 13.27 6.71 5.40
CA PHE A 56 13.24 5.45 6.14
C PHE A 56 14.17 4.42 5.48
N GLU A 57 14.84 3.63 6.31
CA GLU A 57 15.56 2.44 5.85
C GLU A 57 14.53 1.38 5.44
N MET A 58 14.27 1.29 4.13
CA MET A 58 13.25 0.41 3.57
C MET A 58 13.79 -0.39 2.39
N LYS A 59 13.31 -1.62 2.25
CA LYS A 59 13.59 -2.47 1.09
C LYS A 59 12.36 -2.54 0.20
N ASP A 60 12.52 -2.27 -1.08
CA ASP A 60 11.44 -2.50 -2.04
C ASP A 60 11.26 -4.00 -2.28
N LEU A 61 10.13 -4.54 -1.84
CA LEU A 61 9.73 -5.95 -2.02
C LEU A 61 9.00 -6.19 -3.35
N TRP A 62 9.15 -5.29 -4.33
CA TRP A 62 8.52 -5.34 -5.64
C TRP A 62 6.97 -5.29 -5.54
N SER A 63 6.28 -6.03 -6.40
CA SER A 63 4.84 -6.21 -6.37
C SER A 63 4.48 -7.03 -5.14
N ALA A 64 3.87 -6.37 -4.14
CA ALA A 64 3.34 -7.01 -2.95
C ALA A 64 2.51 -8.26 -3.31
N ARG A 65 3.01 -9.42 -2.89
CA ARG A 65 2.34 -10.72 -2.95
C ARG A 65 1.74 -11.11 -1.60
N TYR A 66 2.27 -10.56 -0.52
CA TYR A 66 1.81 -10.80 0.83
C TYR A 66 1.78 -9.50 1.64
N ILE A 67 0.77 -9.36 2.50
CA ILE A 67 0.70 -8.34 3.53
C ILE A 67 -0.13 -8.87 4.70
N LEU A 68 0.36 -8.76 5.94
CA LEU A 68 -0.38 -9.18 7.15
C LEU A 68 -0.88 -10.63 7.13
N GLY A 69 -0.10 -11.55 6.57
CA GLY A 69 -0.53 -12.94 6.40
C GLY A 69 -1.66 -13.12 5.38
N MET A 70 -1.92 -12.11 4.54
CA MET A 70 -2.83 -12.19 3.41
C MET A 70 -2.05 -12.27 2.11
N GLU A 71 -2.44 -13.20 1.23
CA GLU A 71 -1.96 -13.24 -0.15
C GLU A 71 -2.68 -12.18 -0.98
N ILE A 72 -1.94 -11.43 -1.78
CA ILE A 72 -2.48 -10.47 -2.75
C ILE A 72 -2.36 -11.07 -4.15
N LYS A 73 -3.51 -11.27 -4.80
CA LYS A 73 -3.59 -11.59 -6.23
C LYS A 73 -4.06 -10.37 -7.02
N ARG A 74 -3.38 -10.11 -8.13
CA ARG A 74 -3.66 -8.97 -9.00
C ARG A 74 -4.25 -9.47 -10.32
N ASP A 75 -5.52 -9.17 -10.54
CA ASP A 75 -6.18 -9.39 -11.81
C ASP A 75 -6.15 -8.08 -12.61
N ARG A 76 -5.14 -7.95 -13.48
CA ARG A 76 -4.95 -6.74 -14.30
C ARG A 76 -6.02 -6.58 -15.36
N ALA A 77 -6.51 -7.69 -15.93
CA ALA A 77 -7.56 -7.67 -16.95
C ALA A 77 -8.86 -7.09 -16.42
N ARG A 78 -9.23 -7.45 -15.18
CA ARG A 78 -10.43 -6.97 -14.52
C ARG A 78 -10.19 -5.79 -13.57
N ARG A 79 -8.97 -5.25 -13.52
CA ARG A 79 -8.53 -4.18 -12.61
C ARG A 79 -8.91 -4.46 -11.14
N ARG A 80 -8.76 -5.71 -10.69
CA ARG A 80 -9.11 -6.16 -9.34
C ARG A 80 -7.88 -6.55 -8.53
N LEU A 81 -7.90 -6.21 -7.24
CA LEU A 81 -7.01 -6.76 -6.23
C LEU A 81 -7.84 -7.69 -5.35
N ILE A 82 -7.36 -8.93 -5.18
CA ILE A 82 -8.02 -9.95 -4.37
C ILE A 82 -7.07 -10.27 -3.22
N THR A 83 -7.52 -10.07 -2.00
CA THR A 83 -6.81 -10.49 -0.80
C THR A 83 -7.40 -11.79 -0.29
N ARG A 84 -6.55 -12.78 -0.04
CA ARG A 84 -6.93 -14.03 0.62
C ARG A 84 -6.23 -14.11 1.97
N LYS A 85 -7.00 -14.11 3.05
CA LYS A 85 -6.44 -14.35 4.38
C LYS A 85 -5.99 -15.80 4.47
N ILE A 86 -4.71 -16.02 4.73
CA ILE A 86 -4.19 -17.35 4.96
C ILE A 86 -4.34 -17.58 6.46
N TYR A 87 -5.44 -18.23 6.86
CA TYR A 87 -5.52 -18.76 8.21
C TYR A 87 -4.55 -19.94 8.28
N SER A 88 -3.50 -19.82 9.09
CA SER A 88 -2.86 -21.00 9.66
C SER A 88 -3.93 -21.70 10.48
N GLN A 89 -4.57 -22.75 9.95
CA GLN A 89 -5.25 -23.69 10.81
C GLN A 89 -4.16 -24.30 11.69
N SER A 90 -4.04 -23.79 12.91
CA SER A 90 -3.55 -24.61 14.02
C SER A 90 -4.51 -25.80 14.07
N LEU A 91 -4.07 -26.96 13.60
CA LEU A 91 -4.65 -28.22 14.07
C LEU A 91 -4.46 -28.21 15.58
N GLY A 92 -5.56 -28.06 16.31
CA GLY A 92 -5.71 -28.36 17.72
C GLY A 92 -6.79 -29.42 17.85
#